data_AF-A0A162RDF6-F1
#
_entry.id   AF-A0A162RDF6-F1
#
_cell.length_a   1.000
_cell.length_b   1.000
_cell.length_c   1.000
_cell.angle_alpha   90.00
_cell.angle_beta   90.00
_cell.angle_gamma   90.00
#
_symmetry.space_group_name_H-M   'P 1'
#
loop_
_entity.id
_entity.type
_entity.pdbx_description
1 polymer ?
#
loop_
_entity_poly.entity_id
_entity_poly.type
_entity_poly.pdbx_seq_one_letter_code
_entity_poly.pdbx_strand_id
1 'polypeptide(L)'
;MSLKLAIFFSIVACINACPEEPHRGLSQVPEHVGEKGWLYQIHDVQRSWRNLRNDRYSIVSSILVRLFKENDRAQTFFSKFDNVPVESLKDDHEYNKQVALVADRLDNIITAMDDKVQLLDNIDYMKRSHIERGIPRGPWKDFSRILFDVLGSAGMSSKELNSWKSVLTVFINGIAPV
;
A
#
# COMPACT_ATOMS: atom_id res chain seq x y z
N MET A 1 -24.75 -14.49 -17.41
CA MET A 1 -24.48 -14.77 -15.98
C MET A 1 -23.34 -13.87 -15.53
N SER A 2 -23.53 -13.15 -14.42
CA SER A 2 -22.88 -11.87 -14.12
C SER A 2 -21.42 -11.96 -13.63
N LEU A 3 -20.57 -11.15 -14.27
CA LEU A 3 -19.19 -10.79 -13.94
C LEU A 3 -19.04 -9.96 -12.64
N LYS A 4 -19.97 -10.09 -11.69
CA LYS A 4 -20.08 -9.22 -10.49
C LYS A 4 -19.65 -9.89 -9.16
N LEU A 5 -19.00 -11.05 -9.19
CA LEU A 5 -18.62 -11.76 -7.95
C LEU A 5 -17.11 -12.02 -7.76
N ALA A 6 -16.26 -11.71 -8.73
CA ALA A 6 -14.84 -12.12 -8.67
C ALA A 6 -13.91 -11.19 -7.86
N ILE A 7 -14.34 -9.97 -7.50
CA ILE A 7 -13.47 -9.01 -6.78
C ILE A 7 -13.70 -9.05 -5.26
N PHE A 8 -14.83 -9.60 -4.79
CA PHE A 8 -15.13 -9.73 -3.36
C PHE A 8 -14.52 -10.98 -2.70
N PHE A 9 -13.99 -11.93 -3.47
CA PHE A 9 -13.36 -13.14 -2.92
C PHE A 9 -11.86 -13.04 -2.67
N SER A 10 -11.19 -11.93 -3.00
CA SER A 10 -9.72 -11.85 -2.83
C SER A 10 -9.27 -11.76 -1.37
N ILE A 11 -10.17 -11.48 -0.41
CA ILE A 11 -9.84 -11.48 1.02
C ILE A 11 -10.34 -12.76 1.72
N VAL A 12 -11.43 -13.39 1.25
CA VAL A 12 -11.98 -14.63 1.85
C VAL A 12 -11.41 -15.91 1.24
N ALA A 13 -10.96 -15.90 -0.03
CA ALA A 13 -10.41 -17.10 -0.67
C ALA A 13 -8.97 -17.45 -0.25
N CYS A 14 -8.21 -16.51 0.33
CA CYS A 14 -6.83 -16.79 0.76
C CYS A 14 -6.73 -17.48 2.13
N ILE A 15 -7.78 -17.47 2.96
CA ILE A 15 -7.76 -18.16 4.26
C ILE A 15 -7.84 -19.69 4.10
N ASN A 16 -8.35 -20.20 2.96
CA ASN A 16 -8.57 -21.64 2.74
C ASN A 16 -7.71 -22.28 1.62
N ALA A 17 -6.67 -21.62 1.11
CA ALA A 17 -5.94 -22.11 -0.08
C ALA A 17 -4.39 -22.03 -0.04
N CYS A 18 -3.75 -22.09 1.13
CA CYS A 18 -2.30 -22.33 1.20
C CYS A 18 -1.99 -23.57 2.04
N PRO A 19 -1.57 -24.69 1.43
CA PRO A 19 -0.69 -25.64 2.10
C PRO A 19 0.66 -24.95 2.33
N GLU A 20 1.26 -25.15 3.51
CA GLU A 20 2.61 -24.66 3.85
C GLU A 20 3.63 -25.02 2.75
N GLU A 21 4.13 -24.01 2.02
CA GLU A 21 5.38 -24.14 1.28
C GLU A 21 6.54 -23.62 2.13
N PRO A 22 7.72 -24.27 2.08
CA PRO A 22 8.86 -23.88 2.89
C PRO A 22 9.42 -22.55 2.40
N HIS A 23 9.35 -21.52 3.25
CA HIS A 23 9.87 -20.18 3.02
C HIS A 23 11.34 -20.17 2.58
N ARG A 24 11.60 -20.13 1.26
CA ARG A 24 12.90 -19.75 0.69
C ARG A 24 12.86 -18.29 0.28
N GLY A 25 13.37 -17.41 1.13
CA GLY A 25 13.47 -15.98 0.82
C GLY A 25 14.08 -15.09 1.90
N LEU A 26 14.98 -15.61 2.73
CA LEU A 26 15.69 -14.80 3.73
C LEU A 26 16.93 -14.15 3.11
N SER A 27 16.82 -12.95 2.51
CA SER A 27 18.03 -12.17 2.15
C SER A 27 17.85 -10.64 1.95
N GLN A 28 16.75 -10.00 2.38
CA GLN A 28 16.54 -8.58 2.02
C GLN A 28 16.15 -7.65 3.19
N VAL A 29 16.36 -8.05 4.46
CA VAL A 29 16.36 -7.06 5.55
C VAL A 29 17.70 -6.32 5.47
N PRO A 30 17.72 -4.97 5.30
CA PRO A 30 18.97 -4.24 5.22
C PRO A 30 19.80 -4.40 6.50
N GLU A 31 21.05 -4.86 6.37
CA GLU A 31 22.01 -5.05 7.46
C GLU A 31 22.45 -3.72 8.12
N HIS A 32 22.03 -2.58 7.58
CA HIS A 32 22.52 -1.24 7.96
C HIS A 32 21.76 -0.56 9.10
N VAL A 33 20.73 -1.18 9.66
CA VAL A 33 20.09 -0.71 10.89
C VAL A 33 20.02 -1.91 11.82
N GLY A 34 20.86 -1.96 12.86
CA GLY A 34 20.81 -3.06 13.83
C GLY A 34 19.36 -3.30 14.28
N GLU A 35 18.97 -4.56 14.52
CA GLU A 35 17.56 -4.99 14.68
C GLU A 35 16.71 -4.06 15.58
N LYS A 36 17.33 -3.49 16.62
CA LYS A 36 16.70 -2.51 17.53
C LYS A 36 16.28 -1.20 16.85
N GLY A 37 17.08 -0.67 15.94
CA GLY A 37 16.77 0.55 15.20
C GLY A 37 15.66 0.36 14.17
N TRP A 38 15.60 -0.82 13.52
CA TRP A 38 14.53 -1.16 12.59
C TRP A 38 13.18 -1.30 13.31
N LEU A 39 13.16 -2.02 14.44
CA LEU A 39 11.94 -2.16 15.25
C LEU A 39 11.44 -0.80 15.79
N TYR A 40 12.37 0.09 16.19
CA TYR A 40 12.03 1.45 16.58
C TYR A 40 11.33 2.22 15.44
N GLN A 41 11.86 2.14 14.22
CA GLN A 41 11.26 2.80 13.05
C GLN A 41 9.87 2.22 12.74
N ILE A 42 9.67 0.90 12.83
CA ILE A 42 8.36 0.28 12.67
C ILE A 42 7.37 0.81 13.70
N HIS A 43 7.74 0.84 14.98
CA HIS A 43 6.86 1.35 16.04
C HIS A 43 6.52 2.85 15.84
N ASP A 44 7.48 3.65 15.38
CA ASP A 44 7.24 5.05 15.02
C ASP A 44 6.21 5.17 13.87
N VAL A 45 6.31 4.34 12.83
CA VAL A 45 5.35 4.28 11.71
C VAL A 45 3.97 3.85 12.19
N GLN A 46 3.88 2.76 12.96
CA GLN A 46 2.62 2.25 13.51
C GLN A 46 1.92 3.28 14.41
N ARG A 47 2.67 3.94 15.30
CA ARG A 47 2.13 4.97 16.18
C ARG A 47 1.63 6.18 15.39
N SER A 48 2.43 6.71 14.48
CA SER A 48 2.07 7.89 13.70
C SER A 48 0.89 7.60 12.75
N TRP A 49 0.82 6.40 12.16
CA TRP A 49 -0.35 5.96 11.38
C TRP A 49 -1.63 5.83 12.21
N ARG A 50 -1.52 5.39 13.46
CA ARG A 50 -2.65 5.28 14.39
C ARG A 50 -3.21 6.65 14.79
N ASN A 51 -2.36 7.66 14.89
CA ASN A 51 -2.77 9.03 15.16
C ASN A 51 -3.62 9.61 14.01
N LEU A 52 -3.40 9.16 12.79
CA LEU A 52 -4.13 9.59 11.58
C LEU A 52 -5.41 8.78 11.31
N ARG A 53 -5.88 7.95 12.25
CA ARG A 53 -6.98 6.97 12.00
C ARG A 53 -8.24 7.56 11.37
N ASN A 54 -8.60 8.80 11.74
CA ASN A 54 -9.80 9.46 11.23
C ASN A 54 -9.61 10.03 9.81
N ASP A 55 -8.36 10.18 9.36
CA ASP A 55 -7.99 10.83 8.11
C ASP A 55 -7.47 9.84 7.06
N ARG A 56 -7.38 8.54 7.37
CA ARG A 56 -6.76 7.55 6.46
C ARG A 56 -7.43 7.52 5.08
N TYR A 57 -8.76 7.62 5.04
CA TYR A 57 -9.50 7.55 3.78
C TYR A 57 -9.30 8.83 2.97
N SER A 58 -9.26 10.00 3.62
CA SER A 58 -8.98 11.28 2.95
C SER A 58 -7.52 11.37 2.48
N ILE A 59 -6.58 10.83 3.24
CA ILE A 59 -5.16 10.69 2.88
C ILE A 59 -5.02 9.80 1.64
N VAL A 60 -5.61 8.58 1.66
CA VAL A 60 -5.54 7.65 0.52
C VAL A 60 -6.19 8.24 -0.72
N SER A 61 -7.34 8.89 -0.57
CA SER A 61 -7.99 9.59 -1.68
C SER A 61 -7.09 10.70 -2.25
N SER A 62 -6.42 11.47 -1.39
CA SER A 62 -5.47 12.52 -1.82
C SER A 62 -4.27 11.95 -2.57
N ILE A 63 -3.76 10.79 -2.14
CA ILE A 63 -2.68 10.08 -2.83
C ILE A 63 -3.11 9.63 -4.22
N LEU A 64 -4.27 8.97 -4.34
CA LEU A 64 -4.77 8.46 -5.63
C LEU A 64 -5.09 9.59 -6.60
N VAL A 65 -5.77 10.65 -6.15
CA VAL A 65 -6.03 11.83 -6.99
C VAL A 65 -4.73 12.43 -7.48
N ARG A 66 -3.73 12.62 -6.61
CA ARG A 66 -2.44 13.19 -7.01
C ARG A 66 -1.67 12.26 -7.94
N LEU A 67 -1.74 10.94 -7.73
CA LEU A 67 -1.14 9.95 -8.63
C LEU A 67 -1.74 10.05 -10.04
N PHE A 68 -3.06 10.18 -10.15
CA PHE A 68 -3.72 10.30 -11.44
C PHE A 68 -3.44 11.63 -12.13
N LYS A 69 -3.32 12.74 -11.38
CA LYS A 69 -2.92 14.05 -11.95
C LYS A 69 -1.47 14.08 -12.44
N GLU A 70 -0.57 13.37 -11.76
CA GLU A 70 0.85 13.34 -12.13
C GLU A 70 1.15 12.26 -13.19
N ASN A 71 0.29 11.26 -13.33
CA ASN A 71 0.42 10.17 -14.27
C ASN A 71 -0.96 9.63 -14.70
N ASP A 72 -1.55 10.25 -15.73
CA ASP A 72 -2.88 9.89 -16.24
C ASP A 72 -3.00 8.39 -16.59
N ARG A 73 -1.90 7.74 -17.02
CA ARG A 73 -1.89 6.30 -17.33
C ARG A 73 -2.16 5.45 -16.09
N ALA A 74 -1.84 5.93 -14.88
CA ALA A 74 -2.08 5.18 -13.66
C ALA A 74 -3.58 4.94 -13.40
N GLN A 75 -4.45 5.85 -13.83
CA GLN A 75 -5.90 5.68 -13.66
C GLN A 75 -6.44 4.52 -14.52
N THR A 76 -5.79 4.21 -15.63
CA THR A 76 -6.23 3.14 -16.56
C THR A 76 -6.16 1.73 -15.96
N PHE A 77 -5.40 1.54 -14.87
CA PHE A 77 -5.40 0.28 -14.11
C PHE A 77 -6.71 0.05 -13.33
N PHE A 78 -7.60 1.05 -13.25
CA PHE A 78 -8.83 1.01 -12.49
C PHE A 78 -10.06 1.07 -13.40
N SER A 79 -10.31 -0.02 -14.13
CA SER A 79 -11.34 -0.11 -15.19
C SER A 79 -12.79 0.23 -14.80
N LYS A 80 -13.07 0.48 -13.51
CA LYS A 80 -14.40 0.88 -13.01
C LYS A 80 -14.61 2.39 -13.04
N PHE A 81 -13.53 3.16 -13.04
CA PHE A 81 -13.54 4.62 -13.01
C PHE A 81 -12.41 5.21 -13.86
N ASP A 82 -11.84 4.44 -14.80
CA ASP A 82 -10.77 4.87 -15.70
C ASP A 82 -11.16 6.05 -16.60
N ASN A 83 -12.45 6.17 -16.92
CA ASN A 83 -13.03 7.22 -17.74
C ASN A 83 -13.66 8.37 -16.92
N VAL A 84 -13.61 8.31 -15.58
CA VAL A 84 -14.15 9.38 -14.73
C VAL A 84 -13.11 10.49 -14.65
N PRO A 85 -13.47 11.76 -14.92
CA PRO A 85 -12.54 12.88 -14.74
C PRO A 85 -11.99 12.93 -13.32
N VAL A 86 -10.68 13.16 -13.16
CA VAL A 86 -10.01 13.13 -11.85
C VAL A 86 -10.68 14.06 -10.83
N GLU A 87 -11.14 15.23 -11.27
CA GLU A 87 -11.82 16.21 -10.39
C GLU A 87 -13.20 15.75 -9.91
N SER A 88 -13.81 14.76 -10.59
CA SER A 88 -15.12 14.18 -10.26
C SER A 88 -15.03 12.86 -9.51
N LEU A 89 -13.82 12.31 -9.30
CA LEU A 89 -13.65 10.99 -8.67
C LEU A 89 -14.23 10.91 -7.26
N LYS A 90 -14.18 12.00 -6.48
CA LYS A 90 -14.69 12.00 -5.10
C LYS A 90 -16.19 11.72 -5.01
N ASP A 91 -16.93 12.00 -6.08
CA ASP A 91 -18.36 11.74 -6.17
C ASP A 91 -18.66 10.35 -6.77
N ASP A 92 -17.64 9.63 -7.26
CA ASP A 92 -17.78 8.30 -7.84
C ASP A 92 -17.79 7.19 -6.77
N HIS A 93 -18.79 6.32 -6.87
CA HIS A 93 -19.00 5.26 -5.88
C HIS A 93 -17.95 4.13 -5.97
N GLU A 94 -17.50 3.78 -7.17
CA GLU A 94 -16.51 2.70 -7.33
C GLU A 94 -15.11 3.17 -6.92
N TYR A 95 -14.78 4.45 -7.17
CA TYR A 95 -13.61 5.11 -6.63
C TYR A 95 -13.60 5.09 -5.10
N ASN A 96 -14.70 5.51 -4.46
CA ASN A 96 -14.77 5.56 -2.99
C ASN A 96 -14.63 4.17 -2.35
N LYS A 97 -15.15 3.11 -2.99
CA LYS A 97 -14.88 1.72 -2.57
C LYS A 97 -13.40 1.37 -2.69
N GLN A 98 -12.76 1.75 -3.79
CA GLN A 98 -11.34 1.47 -4.00
C GLN A 98 -10.47 2.21 -2.97
N VAL A 99 -10.82 3.46 -2.61
CA VAL A 99 -10.17 4.21 -1.52
C VAL A 99 -10.24 3.43 -0.21
N ALA A 100 -11.41 2.94 0.18
CA ALA A 100 -11.58 2.15 1.39
C ALA A 100 -10.72 0.87 1.37
N LEU A 101 -10.75 0.11 0.26
CA LEU A 101 -9.96 -1.11 0.10
C LEU A 101 -8.45 -0.85 0.22
N VAL A 102 -7.95 0.24 -0.35
CA VAL A 102 -6.52 0.61 -0.26
C VAL A 102 -6.18 1.08 1.15
N ALA A 103 -7.03 1.88 1.79
CA ALA A 103 -6.82 2.34 3.16
C ALA A 103 -6.78 1.18 4.16
N ASP A 104 -7.72 0.24 4.06
CA ASP A 104 -7.79 -0.94 4.92
C ASP A 104 -6.59 -1.85 4.68
N ARG A 105 -6.16 -2.02 3.42
CA ARG A 105 -4.96 -2.81 3.11
C ARG A 105 -3.69 -2.19 3.67
N LEU A 106 -3.52 -0.88 3.53
CA LEU A 106 -2.38 -0.15 4.12
C LEU A 106 -2.39 -0.27 5.64
N ASP A 107 -3.56 -0.15 6.28
CA ASP A 107 -3.68 -0.28 7.73
C ASP A 107 -3.28 -1.67 8.23
N ASN A 108 -3.75 -2.72 7.54
CA ASN A 108 -3.38 -4.10 7.87
C ASN A 108 -1.88 -4.33 7.74
N ILE A 109 -1.26 -3.86 6.65
CA ILE A 109 0.18 -4.00 6.44
C ILE A 109 0.94 -3.27 7.55
N ILE A 110 0.62 -1.99 7.79
CA ILE A 110 1.32 -1.16 8.79
C ILE A 110 1.17 -1.76 10.18
N THR A 111 -0.04 -2.19 10.55
CA THR A 111 -0.32 -2.77 11.87
C THR A 111 0.43 -4.08 12.10
N ALA A 112 0.71 -4.85 11.06
CA ALA A 112 1.42 -6.14 11.17
C ALA A 112 2.93 -6.05 10.91
N MET A 113 3.51 -4.86 10.70
CA MET A 113 4.92 -4.71 10.28
C MET A 113 5.96 -5.26 11.25
N ASP A 114 5.66 -5.33 12.54
CA ASP A 114 6.52 -5.91 13.57
C ASP A 114 6.47 -7.45 13.61
N ASP A 115 5.49 -8.06 12.95
CA ASP A 115 5.45 -9.49 12.69
C ASP A 115 6.10 -9.80 11.33
N LYS A 116 7.30 -10.37 11.38
CA LYS A 116 8.09 -10.69 10.18
C LYS A 116 7.38 -11.66 9.24
N VAL A 117 6.64 -12.64 9.76
CA VAL A 117 5.94 -13.63 8.92
C VAL A 117 4.79 -12.95 8.20
N GLN A 118 3.95 -12.22 8.93
CA GLN A 118 2.85 -11.48 8.32
C GLN A 118 3.33 -10.40 7.35
N LEU A 119 4.48 -9.75 7.61
CA LEU A 119 5.06 -8.76 6.70
C LEU A 119 5.48 -9.41 5.37
N LEU A 120 6.13 -10.57 5.40
CA LEU A 120 6.53 -11.31 4.20
C LEU A 120 5.30 -11.77 3.40
N ASP A 121 4.30 -12.35 4.07
CA ASP A 121 3.06 -12.77 3.42
C ASP A 121 2.33 -11.60 2.76
N ASN A 122 2.35 -10.44 3.43
CA ASN A 122 1.78 -9.21 2.89
C ASN A 122 2.54 -8.70 1.65
N ILE A 123 3.88 -8.77 1.65
CA ILE A 123 4.71 -8.41 0.50
C ILE A 123 4.39 -9.35 -0.66
N ASP A 124 4.38 -10.66 -0.44
CA ASP A 124 4.16 -11.65 -1.48
C ASP A 124 2.75 -11.56 -2.08
N TYR A 125 1.73 -11.34 -1.25
CA TYR A 125 0.38 -11.08 -1.74
C TYR A 125 0.34 -9.81 -2.61
N MET A 126 0.91 -8.69 -2.13
CA MET A 126 0.86 -7.42 -2.86
C MET A 126 1.62 -7.53 -4.18
N LYS A 127 2.79 -8.16 -4.17
CA LYS A 127 3.58 -8.45 -5.37
C LYS A 127 2.78 -9.25 -6.40
N ARG A 128 2.29 -10.43 -6.02
CA ARG A 128 1.55 -11.32 -6.94
C ARG A 128 0.31 -10.64 -7.52
N SER A 129 -0.53 -10.08 -6.64
CA SER A 129 -1.78 -9.44 -7.05
C SER A 129 -1.55 -8.26 -8.02
N HIS A 130 -0.48 -7.49 -7.87
CA HIS A 130 -0.24 -6.33 -8.73
C HIS A 130 0.55 -6.68 -10.00
N ILE A 131 1.35 -7.76 -10.00
CA ILE A 131 1.93 -8.35 -11.21
C ILE A 131 0.81 -8.86 -12.14
N GLU A 132 -0.19 -9.57 -11.60
CA GLU A 132 -1.35 -10.04 -12.37
C GLU A 132 -2.15 -8.90 -13.02
N ARG A 133 -2.10 -7.69 -12.44
CA ARG A 133 -2.72 -6.47 -12.96
C ARG A 133 -1.83 -5.69 -13.93
N GLY A 134 -0.62 -6.18 -14.21
CA GLY A 134 0.33 -5.56 -15.13
C GLY A 134 0.85 -4.20 -14.66
N ILE A 135 0.86 -3.92 -13.35
CA ILE A 135 1.28 -2.62 -12.82
C ILE A 135 2.81 -2.54 -12.82
N PRO A 136 3.42 -1.62 -13.60
CA PRO A 136 4.88 -1.51 -13.69
C PRO A 136 5.47 -0.83 -12.44
N ARG A 137 6.80 -0.81 -12.35
CA ARG A 137 7.53 -0.18 -11.23
C ARG A 137 7.27 1.32 -11.06
N GLY A 138 6.94 2.03 -12.14
CA GLY A 138 6.72 3.49 -12.15
C GLY A 138 5.67 3.97 -11.14
N PRO A 139 4.39 3.54 -11.26
CA PRO A 139 3.33 3.88 -10.31
C PRO A 139 3.66 3.62 -8.84
N TRP A 140 4.45 2.59 -8.52
CA TRP A 140 4.89 2.32 -7.15
C TRP A 140 5.86 3.39 -6.62
N LYS A 141 6.79 3.85 -7.46
CA LYS A 141 7.70 4.95 -7.10
C LYS A 141 6.94 6.25 -6.90
N ASP A 142 5.98 6.55 -7.77
CA ASP A 142 5.12 7.73 -7.66
C ASP A 142 4.28 7.68 -6.40
N PHE A 143 3.63 6.55 -6.13
CA PHE A 143 2.89 6.31 -4.89
C PHE A 143 3.76 6.55 -3.65
N SER A 144 4.98 6.00 -3.61
CA SER A 144 5.90 6.19 -2.48
C SER A 144 6.21 7.66 -2.23
N ARG A 145 6.55 8.40 -3.30
CA ARG A 145 6.88 9.83 -3.20
C ARG A 145 5.66 10.64 -2.73
N ILE A 146 4.51 10.42 -3.36
CA ILE A 146 3.27 11.15 -3.04
C ILE A 146 2.82 10.86 -1.61
N LEU A 147 2.92 9.62 -1.13
CA LEU A 147 2.60 9.25 0.24
C LEU A 147 3.40 10.09 1.23
N PHE A 148 4.72 10.22 1.04
CA PHE A 148 5.54 11.02 1.95
C PHE A 148 5.19 12.51 1.93
N ASP A 149 4.89 13.07 0.76
CA ASP A 149 4.43 14.46 0.63
C ASP A 149 3.09 14.70 1.35
N VAL A 150 2.14 13.77 1.20
CA VAL A 150 0.81 13.86 1.82
C VAL A 150 0.92 13.72 3.34
N LEU A 151 1.73 12.77 3.84
CA LEU A 151 1.96 12.62 5.28
C LEU A 151 2.65 13.85 5.88
N GLY A 152 3.60 14.45 5.18
CA GLY A 152 4.23 15.70 5.62
C GLY A 152 3.23 16.86 5.70
N SER A 153 2.35 16.95 4.70
CA SER A 153 1.26 17.95 4.68
C SER A 153 0.20 17.70 5.75
N ALA A 154 0.04 16.45 6.21
CA ALA A 154 -0.81 16.08 7.36
C ALA A 154 -0.17 16.41 8.72
N GLY A 155 0.98 17.10 8.75
CA GLY A 155 1.63 17.58 9.98
C GLY A 155 2.61 16.58 10.61
N MET A 156 2.97 15.51 9.90
CA MET A 156 3.97 14.56 10.38
C MET A 156 5.35 15.20 10.49
N SER A 157 6.06 14.95 11.60
CA SER A 157 7.39 15.52 11.83
C SER A 157 8.43 14.92 10.87
N SER A 158 9.52 15.64 10.61
CA SER A 158 10.64 15.13 9.80
C SER A 158 11.23 13.82 10.34
N LYS A 159 11.19 13.63 11.67
CA LYS A 159 11.63 12.38 12.31
C LYS A 159 10.72 11.21 11.94
N GLU A 160 9.41 11.39 12.06
CA GLU A 160 8.44 10.36 11.68
C GLU A 160 8.53 10.07 10.18
N LEU A 161 8.63 11.09 9.33
CA LEU A 161 8.80 10.93 7.88
C LEU A 161 10.07 10.12 7.53
N ASN A 162 11.16 10.26 8.29
CA ASN A 162 12.36 9.44 8.09
C ASN A 162 12.14 7.96 8.44
N SER A 163 11.37 7.67 9.50
CA SER A 163 10.97 6.30 9.84
C SER A 163 10.07 5.71 8.74
N TRP A 164 9.07 6.47 8.27
CA TRP A 164 8.23 6.08 7.13
C TRP A 164 9.02 5.80 5.86
N LYS A 165 9.97 6.68 5.52
CA LYS A 165 10.83 6.50 4.35
C LYS A 165 11.65 5.22 4.44
N SER A 166 12.25 4.95 5.60
CA SER A 166 13.07 3.75 5.80
C SER A 166 12.24 2.48 5.68
N VAL A 167 11.11 2.43 6.39
CA VAL A 167 10.27 1.23 6.47
C VAL A 167 9.57 0.94 5.14
N LEU A 168 8.92 1.96 4.55
CA LEU A 168 8.17 1.74 3.31
C LEU A 168 9.05 1.56 2.08
N THR A 169 10.28 2.05 2.07
CA THR A 169 11.21 1.76 0.96
C THR A 169 11.46 0.26 0.85
N VAL A 170 11.65 -0.44 1.97
CA VAL A 170 11.84 -1.89 2.00
C VAL A 170 10.59 -2.59 1.47
N PHE A 171 9.42 -2.21 1.99
CA PHE A 171 8.15 -2.80 1.57
C PHE A 171 7.88 -2.59 0.07
N ILE A 172 8.00 -1.36 -0.42
CA ILE A 172 7.74 -1.02 -1.83
C ILE A 172 8.75 -1.69 -2.77
N ASN A 173 10.01 -1.81 -2.35
CA ASN A 173 11.00 -2.57 -3.14
C ASN A 173 10.68 -4.07 -3.20
N GLY A 174 10.07 -4.63 -2.15
CA GLY A 174 9.63 -6.03 -2.13
C GLY A 174 8.44 -6.31 -3.05
N ILE A 175 7.50 -5.36 -3.18
CA ILE A 175 6.27 -5.54 -4.00
C ILE A 175 6.44 -5.14 -5.46
N ALA A 176 7.26 -4.11 -5.73
CA ALA A 176 7.36 -3.56 -7.07
C ALA A 176 8.15 -4.51 -7.98
N PRO A 177 7.69 -4.76 -9.22
CA PRO A 177 8.45 -5.58 -10.16
C PRO A 177 9.84 -4.98 -10.39
N VAL A 178 10.79 -5.87 -10.68
CA VAL A 178 12.18 -5.52 -11.02
C VAL A 178 12.20 -4.86 -12.39
#